data_AF-A0A2V9GI90-F1
#
_entry.id   AF-A0A2V9GI90-F1
#
_cell.length_a   1.000
_cell.length_b   1.000
_cell.length_c   1.000
_cell.angle_alpha   90.00
_cell.angle_beta   90.00
_cell.angle_gamma   90.00
#
_symmetry.space_group_name_H-M   'P 1'
#
loop_
_entity.id
_entity.type
_entity.pdbx_description
1 polymer ?
#
loop_
_entity_poly.entity_id
_entity_poly.type
_entity_poly.pdbx_seq_one_letter_code
_entity_poly.pdbx_strand_id
1 'polypeptide(L)' 'VGTYDPLKKPAEIKLDAERIKYWMGLGAQPSDTVRSFLRQQKIA' A
#
# COMPACT_ATOMS: atom_id res chain seq x y z
N VAL A 1 -2.78 5.73 2.73
CA VAL A 1 -4.23 5.91 2.53
C VAL A 1 -4.77 4.60 2.00
N GLY A 2 -5.56 3.90 2.79
CA GLY A 2 -5.98 2.52 2.51
C GLY A 2 -6.14 1.68 3.77
N THR A 3 -6.62 0.46 3.60
CA THR A 3 -6.97 -0.48 4.67
C THR A 3 -6.34 -1.84 4.41
N TYR A 4 -5.75 -2.42 5.45
CA TYR A 4 -5.28 -3.80 5.47
C TYR A 4 -6.15 -4.59 6.44
N ASP A 5 -6.90 -5.57 5.93
CA ASP A 5 -7.69 -6.48 6.75
C ASP A 5 -7.07 -7.89 6.72
N PRO A 6 -6.31 -8.28 7.76
CA PRO A 6 -5.69 -9.60 7.87
C PRO A 6 -6.68 -10.70 8.27
N LEU A 7 -7.91 -10.36 8.71
CA LEU A 7 -8.88 -11.34 9.20
C LEU A 7 -9.64 -12.03 8.06
N LYS A 8 -9.64 -11.43 6.86
CA LYS A 8 -10.18 -12.07 5.66
C LYS A 8 -9.15 -13.02 5.04
N LYS A 9 -9.61 -14.19 4.59
CA LYS A 9 -8.85 -15.14 3.77
C LYS A 9 -9.43 -15.14 2.36
N PRO A 10 -8.76 -14.58 1.34
CA PRO A 10 -7.43 -13.96 1.33
C PRO A 10 -7.42 -12.56 1.95
N ALA A 11 -6.26 -12.13 2.47
CA ALA A 11 -6.10 -10.83 3.14
C ALA A 11 -6.52 -9.70 2.20
N GLU A 12 -7.48 -8.87 2.64
CA GLU A 12 -8.03 -7.80 1.81
C GLU A 12 -7.17 -6.56 1.99
N ILE A 13 -6.45 -6.20 0.94
CA ILE A 13 -5.63 -5.00 0.89
C ILE A 13 -6.33 -4.01 -0.05
N LYS A 14 -6.81 -2.90 0.50
CA LYS A 14 -7.39 -1.79 -0.28
C LYS A 14 -6.48 -0.59 -0.17
N LEU A 15 -5.72 -0.31 -1.22
CA LEU A 15 -4.77 0.80 -1.25
C LEU A 15 -5.20 1.79 -2.34
N ASP A 16 -5.16 3.08 -2.00
CA ASP A 16 -5.44 4.15 -2.95
C ASP A 16 -4.15 4.53 -3.68
N ALA A 17 -4.00 4.02 -4.91
CA ALA A 17 -2.78 4.15 -5.70
C ALA A 17 -2.46 5.62 -6.03
N GLU A 18 -3.45 6.47 -6.24
CA GLU A 18 -3.25 7.88 -6.60
C GLU A 18 -2.66 8.66 -5.43
N ARG A 19 -3.24 8.46 -4.25
CA ARG A 19 -2.73 9.07 -3.02
C ARG A 19 -1.35 8.56 -2.64
N ILE A 20 -1.08 7.27 -2.84
CA ILE A 20 0.25 6.72 -2.54
C ILE A 20 1.30 7.31 -3.46
N LYS A 21 1.05 7.40 -4.77
CA LYS A 21 1.96 8.05 -5.72
C LYS A 21 2.24 9.50 -5.35
N TYR A 22 1.21 10.23 -4.93
CA TYR A 22 1.35 11.59 -4.43
C TYR A 22 2.31 11.68 -3.23
N TRP A 23 2.10 10.86 -2.21
CA TRP A 23 2.97 10.85 -1.03
C TRP A 23 4.39 10.37 -1.34
N MET A 24 4.55 9.38 -2.20
CA MET A 24 5.87 8.92 -2.67
C MET A 24 6.62 10.04 -3.41
N GLY A 25 5.92 10.84 -4.22
CA GLY A 25 6.50 12.01 -4.91
C GLY A 25 6.92 13.15 -3.96
N LEU A 26 6.29 13.25 -2.79
CA LEU A 26 6.67 14.19 -1.73
C LEU A 26 7.83 13.66 -0.85
N GLY A 27 8.35 12.47 -1.12
CA GLY A 27 9.44 11.86 -0.34
C GLY A 27 8.97 11.01 0.84
N ALA A 28 7.71 10.55 0.86
CA ALA A 28 7.26 9.63 1.89
C ALA A 28 8.04 8.30 1.82
N GLN A 29 8.59 7.88 2.96
CA GLN A 29 9.29 6.61 3.09
C GLN A 29 8.33 5.53 3.64
N PRO A 30 7.94 4.52 2.85
CA PRO A 30 7.09 3.44 3.33
C PRO A 30 7.86 2.48 4.24
N SER A 31 7.19 1.96 5.27
CA SER A 31 7.72 0.86 6.10
C SER A 31 7.81 -0.45 5.31
N ASP A 32 8.65 -1.39 5.73
CA ASP A 32 8.92 -2.65 5.01
C ASP A 32 7.67 -3.47 4.66
N THR A 33 6.73 -3.57 5.59
CA THR A 33 5.44 -4.27 5.39
C THR A 33 4.61 -3.58 4.30
N VAL A 34 4.55 -2.24 4.33
CA VAL A 34 3.82 -1.44 3.34
C VAL A 34 4.48 -1.57 1.96
N ARG A 35 5.82 -1.61 1.90
CA ARG A 35 6.57 -1.83 0.66
C ARG A 35 6.24 -3.17 0.02
N SER A 36 6.04 -4.22 0.82
CA SER A 36 5.59 -5.52 0.34
C SER A 36 4.16 -5.48 -0.21
N PHE A 37 3.25 -4.74 0.43
CA PHE A 37 1.89 -4.53 -0.09
C PHE A 37 1.88 -3.73 -1.39
N LEU A 38 2.71 -2.69 -1.52
CA LEU A 38 2.84 -1.90 -2.76
C LEU A 38 3.33 -2.75 -3.93
N ARG A 39 4.30 -3.64 -3.70
CA ARG A 39 4.77 -4.62 -4.69
C ARG A 39 3.68 -5.61 -5.08
N GLN A 40 2.93 -6.14 -4.11
CA GLN A 40 1.81 -7.05 -4.38
C GLN A 40 0.74 -6.39 -5.26
N GLN A 41 0.49 -5.10 -5.06
CA GLN A 41 -0.49 -4.34 -5.85
C GLN A 41 0.06 -3.74 -7.15
N LYS A 42 1.34 -3.98 -7.49
CA LYS A 42 2.02 -3.45 -8.69
C LYS A 42 1.96 -1.92 -8.80
N ILE A 43 2.01 -1.22 -7.65
CA ILE A 43 1.96 0.25 -7.60
C ILE A 43 3.37 0.86 -7.74
N ALA A 44 4.40 0.06 -7.49
CA ALA A 44 5.82 0.43 -7.53
C ALA A 44 6.63 -0.59 -8.36
#